data_AF-A0A2I1GI73-F1
#
_entry.id   AF-A0A2I1GI73-F1
#
_cell.length_a   1.000
_cell.length_b   1.000
_cell.length_c   1.000
_cell.angle_alpha   90.00
_cell.angle_beta   90.00
_cell.angle_gamma   90.00
#
_symmetry.space_group_name_H-M   'P 1'
#
loop_
_entity.id
_entity.type
_entity.pdbx_description
1 polymer ?
#
loop_
_entity_poly.entity_id
_entity_poly.type
_entity_poly.pdbx_seq_one_letter_code
_entity_poly.pdbx_strand_id
1 'polypeptide(L)'
;MKATIQKKKYITVSDDQFTYYHKVTRECGILLFRWSMISKYVCEPLYAYTFQNYYGRLGEVTTSDKTLSVKENTEEDVEEEFRRDSVFIKISSEDIFKSSFLKIPGCVLIDVHVCFKRFYPCLEVEKESSLKFYLKLCELESKADMHFNRLWNYYSEAKNGNIHEVANYCIIDTLRCQKLVVKRNVINDYREVAFIAYISLFDTHYRANGMKVRNLLNAYATKHNMLFSTIYHKDKEKGKYPGAYVFPPIKGIENKRHVTGLDFASLYPSLIMAYNLSPEKLILSHEEADNVHEKGNELYEI
;
A
#
# COMPACT_ATOMS: atom_id res chain seq x y z
N MET A 1 1.86 27.67 3.19
CA MET A 1 3.27 27.23 3.36
C MET A 1 3.79 26.92 1.95
N LYS A 2 4.76 27.68 1.43
CA LYS A 2 5.28 27.51 0.05
C LYS A 2 5.88 26.10 -0.08
N ALA A 3 5.44 25.33 -1.09
CA ALA A 3 6.09 24.08 -1.45
C ALA A 3 7.52 24.40 -1.93
N THR A 4 8.52 24.04 -1.14
CA THR A 4 9.93 24.21 -1.51
C THR A 4 10.28 23.15 -2.56
N ILE A 5 10.22 23.52 -3.84
CA ILE A 5 10.75 22.69 -4.93
C ILE A 5 12.27 22.70 -4.80
N GLN A 6 12.86 21.61 -4.30
CA GLN A 6 14.31 21.44 -4.32
C GLN A 6 14.76 21.17 -5.76
N LYS A 7 15.31 22.18 -6.44
CA LYS A 7 16.02 22.04 -7.72
C LYS A 7 17.40 21.35 -7.53
N LYS A 8 17.43 20.17 -6.91
CA LYS A 8 18.64 19.34 -6.81
C LYS A 8 18.51 18.15 -7.76
N LYS A 9 19.59 17.81 -8.47
CA LYS A 9 19.67 16.62 -9.34
C LYS A 9 20.08 15.44 -8.46
N TYR A 10 19.19 14.45 -8.33
CA TYR A 10 19.44 13.22 -7.57
C TYR A 10 19.73 12.07 -8.54
N ILE A 11 20.78 11.30 -8.27
CA ILE A 11 21.22 10.16 -9.09
C ILE A 11 21.21 8.92 -8.21
N THR A 12 20.57 7.85 -8.67
CA THR A 12 20.61 6.52 -8.05
C THR A 12 20.78 5.46 -9.14
N VAL A 13 21.36 4.32 -8.79
CA VAL A 13 21.49 3.16 -9.67
C VAL A 13 20.47 2.13 -9.20
N SER A 14 19.40 1.90 -9.96
CA SER A 14 18.33 0.95 -9.62
C SER A 14 17.95 0.10 -10.82
N ASP A 15 17.83 -1.20 -10.61
CA ASP A 15 17.25 -2.19 -11.52
C ASP A 15 15.71 -2.25 -11.43
N ASP A 16 15.15 -1.80 -10.30
CA ASP A 16 13.70 -1.65 -10.09
C ASP A 16 13.10 -0.43 -10.82
N GLN A 17 12.34 -0.66 -11.89
CA GLN A 17 11.73 0.40 -12.70
C GLN A 17 10.44 1.01 -12.11
N PHE A 18 9.81 0.35 -11.14
CA PHE A 18 8.47 0.73 -10.66
C PHE A 18 8.47 1.42 -9.30
N THR A 19 9.51 1.21 -8.48
CA THR A 19 9.59 1.76 -7.11
C THR A 19 10.92 2.44 -6.78
N TYR A 20 11.76 2.74 -7.76
CA TYR A 20 13.06 3.44 -7.58
C TYR A 20 12.98 4.78 -6.86
N TYR A 21 11.88 5.53 -6.95
CA TYR A 21 11.71 6.79 -6.21
C TYR A 21 11.75 6.60 -4.69
N HIS A 22 11.36 5.41 -4.18
CA HIS A 22 11.56 5.05 -2.77
C HIS A 22 13.05 4.87 -2.44
N LYS A 23 13.86 4.36 -3.37
CA LYS A 23 15.32 4.28 -3.21
C LYS A 23 15.95 5.66 -3.16
N VAL A 24 15.63 6.53 -4.11
CA VAL A 24 16.10 7.93 -4.14
C VAL A 24 15.78 8.67 -2.84
N THR A 25 14.53 8.57 -2.37
CA THR A 25 14.08 9.26 -1.16
C THR A 25 14.81 8.79 0.08
N ARG A 26 15.11 7.49 0.19
CA ARG A 26 15.92 6.94 1.30
C ARG A 26 17.38 7.34 1.23
N GLU A 27 18.05 7.14 0.10
CA GLU A 27 19.48 7.47 -0.09
C GLU A 27 19.75 8.96 0.14
N CYS A 28 18.79 9.81 -0.23
CA CYS A 28 18.93 11.26 -0.12
C CYS A 28 18.34 11.82 1.19
N GLY A 29 17.84 10.98 2.11
CA GLY A 29 17.23 11.42 3.37
C GLY A 29 15.99 12.30 3.19
N ILE A 30 15.25 12.13 2.09
CA ILE A 30 14.08 12.93 1.73
C ILE A 30 12.83 12.33 2.40
N LEU A 31 12.19 13.13 3.23
CA LEU A 31 10.95 12.76 3.91
C LEU A 31 9.74 12.91 2.97
N LEU A 32 9.22 11.78 2.48
CA LEU A 32 8.05 11.72 1.58
C LEU A 32 6.72 12.19 2.20
N PHE A 33 6.68 12.49 3.50
CA PHE A 33 5.48 12.99 4.18
C PHE A 33 5.30 14.51 4.08
N ARG A 34 6.36 15.25 3.74
CA ARG A 34 6.22 16.67 3.43
C ARG A 34 5.75 16.79 1.98
N TRP A 35 4.87 17.75 1.71
CA TRP A 35 4.39 18.17 0.38
C TRP A 35 5.50 18.63 -0.60
N SER A 36 6.74 18.19 -0.38
CA SER A 36 7.90 18.35 -1.22
C SER A 36 7.81 17.39 -2.41
N MET A 37 7.55 17.94 -3.60
CA MET A 37 7.75 17.23 -4.85
C MET A 37 9.25 17.17 -5.19
N ILE A 38 9.76 15.97 -5.47
CA ILE A 38 11.05 15.81 -6.13
C ILE A 38 10.81 16.04 -7.62
N SER A 39 11.18 17.23 -8.12
CA SER A 39 10.83 17.64 -9.49
C SER A 39 11.84 17.17 -10.55
N LYS A 40 13.03 16.68 -10.18
CA LYS A 40 14.09 16.23 -11.12
C LYS A 40 15.00 15.17 -10.48
N TYR A 41 14.84 13.89 -10.84
CA TYR A 41 15.80 12.82 -10.55
C TYR A 41 16.11 12.04 -11.84
N VAL A 42 17.32 11.49 -11.94
CA VAL A 42 17.74 10.63 -13.05
C VAL A 42 18.18 9.32 -12.42
N CYS A 43 17.49 8.22 -12.74
CA CYS A 43 18.00 6.89 -12.42
C CYS A 43 18.86 6.45 -13.61
N GLU A 44 20.13 6.14 -13.37
CA GLU A 44 21.00 5.57 -14.42
C GLU A 44 20.80 4.05 -14.38
N PRO A 45 20.13 3.47 -15.40
CA PRO A 45 19.89 2.04 -15.41
C PRO A 45 21.16 1.34 -15.90
N LEU A 46 21.45 0.16 -15.35
CA LEU A 46 22.53 -0.71 -15.85
C LEU A 46 22.28 -1.18 -17.30
N TYR A 47 21.07 -0.99 -17.84
CA TYR A 47 20.69 -1.26 -19.23
C TYR A 47 19.70 -0.21 -19.77
N ALA A 48 19.89 0.24 -21.00
CA ALA A 48 19.18 1.38 -21.60
C ALA A 48 17.67 1.15 -21.78
N TYR A 49 16.86 1.76 -20.91
CA TYR A 49 15.40 1.87 -21.08
C TYR A 49 14.89 3.22 -20.54
N THR A 50 13.90 3.78 -21.23
CA THR A 50 13.26 5.08 -20.93
C THR A 50 12.29 5.00 -19.74
N PHE A 51 12.42 5.94 -18.79
CA PHE A 51 11.68 5.99 -17.52
C PHE A 51 10.27 6.59 -17.63
N GLN A 52 9.32 6.01 -16.88
CA GLN A 52 8.04 6.63 -16.52
C GLN A 52 8.18 7.32 -15.15
N ASN A 53 7.92 8.63 -15.12
CA ASN A 53 7.91 9.43 -13.90
C ASN A 53 6.60 9.20 -13.12
N TYR A 54 6.68 9.17 -11.79
CA TYR A 54 5.51 9.05 -10.90
C TYR A 54 4.59 10.30 -10.93
N TYR A 55 5.04 11.39 -11.52
CA TYR A 55 4.23 12.55 -11.91
C TYR A 55 4.59 12.90 -13.36
N GLY A 56 3.58 13.16 -14.20
CA GLY A 56 3.73 13.46 -15.62
C GLY A 56 4.85 14.45 -15.92
N ARG A 57 5.47 14.31 -17.10
CA ARG A 57 6.54 15.19 -17.58
C ARG A 57 6.10 16.66 -17.49
N LEU A 58 6.86 17.47 -16.76
CA LEU A 58 6.83 18.93 -16.89
C LEU A 58 8.10 19.38 -17.60
N GLY A 59 7.96 19.68 -18.90
CA GLY A 59 8.84 20.51 -19.74
C GLY A 59 10.34 20.13 -19.82
N GLU A 60 10.79 19.61 -20.96
CA GLU A 60 11.56 20.36 -21.97
C GLU A 60 12.18 19.45 -23.04
N VAL A 61 12.30 20.06 -24.21
CA VAL A 61 12.82 19.58 -25.50
C VAL A 61 14.29 19.19 -25.41
N THR A 62 14.67 18.07 -26.04
CA THR A 62 16.06 17.82 -26.44
C THR A 62 16.12 17.55 -27.93
N THR A 63 16.85 18.43 -28.60
CA THR A 63 17.28 18.43 -30.00
C THR A 63 18.18 17.24 -30.36
N SER A 64 18.06 16.81 -31.62
CA SER A 64 18.95 15.96 -32.47
C SER A 64 19.15 14.50 -32.06
N ASP A 65 19.11 13.49 -32.92
CA ASP A 65 18.81 13.37 -34.36
C ASP A 65 18.56 11.87 -34.65
N LYS A 66 17.45 11.56 -35.33
CA LYS A 66 17.31 10.64 -36.48
C LYS A 66 15.85 10.19 -36.65
N THR A 67 15.21 10.88 -37.60
CA THR A 67 14.16 10.39 -38.53
C THR A 67 13.13 9.40 -37.99
N LEU A 68 11.95 9.93 -37.67
CA LEU A 68 10.66 9.36 -38.09
C LEU A 68 9.62 10.48 -38.12
N SER A 69 9.03 10.65 -39.31
CA SER A 69 7.91 11.50 -39.73
C SER A 69 7.24 12.43 -38.71
N VAL A 70 7.28 13.73 -39.04
CA VAL A 70 6.39 14.78 -38.53
C VAL A 70 4.94 14.33 -38.65
N LYS A 71 4.24 14.26 -37.52
CA LYS A 71 2.77 14.40 -37.48
C LYS A 71 2.47 15.71 -36.78
N GLU A 72 1.64 16.50 -37.42
CA GLU A 72 1.18 17.81 -36.98
C GLU A 72 0.45 17.69 -35.64
N ASN A 73 0.67 18.68 -34.78
CA ASN A 73 0.02 18.80 -33.48
C ASN A 73 -1.50 18.93 -33.68
N THR A 74 -2.25 17.89 -33.32
CA THR A 74 -3.69 17.96 -33.09
C THR A 74 -3.96 17.92 -31.59
N GLU A 75 -4.99 18.64 -31.15
CA GLU A 75 -5.41 18.88 -29.77
C GLU A 75 -5.68 17.62 -28.91
N GLU A 76 -5.51 16.42 -29.48
CA GLU A 76 -5.68 15.11 -28.85
C GLU A 76 -4.57 14.76 -27.85
N ASP A 77 -3.37 15.37 -27.94
CA ASP A 77 -2.23 15.05 -27.05
C ASP A 77 -2.41 15.51 -25.59
N VAL A 78 -3.40 16.36 -25.31
CA VAL A 78 -3.73 16.80 -23.93
C VAL A 78 -4.68 15.81 -23.24
N GLU A 79 -5.41 14.98 -23.99
CA GLU A 79 -6.41 14.07 -23.40
C GLU A 79 -5.81 12.79 -22.80
N GLU A 80 -4.63 12.34 -23.23
CA GLU A 80 -3.96 11.15 -22.65
C GLU A 80 -3.36 11.40 -21.26
N GLU A 81 -3.22 12.66 -20.81
CA GLU A 81 -2.58 13.01 -19.54
C GLU A 81 -3.48 12.79 -18.30
N PHE A 82 -4.79 12.61 -18.50
CA PHE A 82 -5.79 12.36 -17.45
C PHE A 82 -6.34 10.92 -17.48
N ARG A 83 -5.48 9.92 -17.70
CA ARG A 83 -5.91 8.50 -17.60
C ARG A 83 -6.56 8.24 -16.23
N ARG A 84 -7.83 7.81 -16.25
CA ARG A 84 -8.51 7.15 -15.13
C ARG A 84 -7.83 5.80 -14.90
N ASP A 85 -6.70 5.82 -14.23
CA ASP A 85 -6.01 4.59 -13.84
C ASP A 85 -6.83 3.87 -12.76
N SER A 86 -7.11 2.59 -12.98
CA SER A 86 -7.70 1.74 -11.97
C SER A 86 -6.62 0.94 -11.26
N VAL A 87 -6.60 1.01 -9.93
CA VAL A 87 -5.68 0.26 -9.07
C VAL A 87 -6.44 -0.85 -8.36
N PHE A 88 -5.88 -2.06 -8.38
CA PHE A 88 -6.39 -3.19 -7.62
C PHE A 88 -5.81 -3.18 -6.20
N ILE A 89 -6.68 -3.10 -5.21
CA ILE A 89 -6.36 -3.08 -3.79
C ILE A 89 -6.74 -4.43 -3.20
N LYS A 90 -5.78 -5.12 -2.60
CA LYS A 90 -6.02 -6.39 -1.91
C LYS A 90 -6.69 -6.12 -0.56
N ILE A 91 -7.89 -6.66 -0.34
CA ILE A 91 -8.60 -6.60 0.94
C ILE A 91 -8.27 -7.84 1.76
N SER A 92 -8.53 -9.02 1.21
CA SER A 92 -8.30 -10.32 1.84
C SER A 92 -7.51 -11.24 0.90
N SER A 93 -7.35 -12.52 1.25
CA SER A 93 -6.77 -13.52 0.34
C SER A 93 -7.63 -13.71 -0.92
N GLU A 94 -8.93 -13.53 -0.81
CA GLU A 94 -9.93 -13.83 -1.85
C GLU A 94 -10.53 -12.56 -2.46
N ASP A 95 -10.57 -11.46 -1.70
CA ASP A 95 -11.21 -10.21 -2.11
C ASP A 95 -10.21 -9.18 -2.61
N ILE A 96 -10.44 -8.74 -3.84
CA ILE A 96 -9.72 -7.64 -4.49
C ILE A 96 -10.72 -6.55 -4.84
N PHE A 97 -10.42 -5.31 -4.46
CA PHE A 97 -11.22 -4.14 -4.79
C PHE A 97 -10.57 -3.36 -5.93
N LYS A 98 -11.34 -3.08 -6.99
CA LYS A 98 -10.90 -2.19 -8.08
C LYS A 98 -11.27 -0.76 -7.72
N SER A 99 -10.27 0.07 -7.44
CA SER A 99 -10.45 1.51 -7.20
C SER A 99 -10.07 2.27 -8.47
N SER A 100 -10.99 3.08 -9.00
CA SER A 100 -10.72 4.01 -10.10
C SER A 100 -10.78 5.43 -9.56
N PHE A 101 -9.76 6.23 -9.83
CA PHE A 101 -9.70 7.60 -9.35
C PHE A 101 -8.97 8.50 -10.34
N LEU A 102 -9.23 9.80 -10.24
CA LEU A 102 -8.51 10.81 -11.00
C LEU A 102 -7.19 11.11 -10.29
N LYS A 103 -6.05 10.93 -10.95
CA LYS A 103 -4.76 11.26 -10.36
C LYS A 103 -4.57 12.78 -10.36
N ILE A 104 -4.73 13.40 -9.20
CA ILE A 104 -4.54 14.85 -9.02
C ILE A 104 -3.15 15.08 -8.40
N PRO A 105 -2.23 15.78 -9.07
CA PRO A 105 -0.91 16.09 -8.51
C PRO A 105 -1.01 16.78 -7.14
N GLY A 106 -0.21 16.33 -6.18
CA GLY A 106 -0.23 16.81 -4.80
C GLY A 106 -1.33 16.20 -3.92
N CYS A 107 -2.41 15.64 -4.45
CA CYS A 107 -3.49 15.08 -3.65
C CYS A 107 -3.32 13.56 -3.44
N VAL A 108 -3.59 13.09 -2.22
CA VAL A 108 -3.70 11.65 -1.92
C VAL A 108 -5.17 11.32 -1.75
N LEU A 109 -5.70 10.49 -2.66
CA LEU A 109 -7.07 10.03 -2.59
C LEU A 109 -7.14 8.78 -1.72
N ILE A 110 -8.07 8.76 -0.77
CA ILE A 110 -8.28 7.64 0.15
C ILE A 110 -9.76 7.31 0.10
N ASP A 111 -10.08 6.10 -0.37
CA ASP A 111 -11.44 5.61 -0.40
C ASP A 111 -11.81 5.02 0.96
N VAL A 112 -12.75 5.68 1.65
CA VAL A 112 -13.23 5.27 2.97
C VAL A 112 -13.87 3.88 2.92
N HIS A 113 -14.57 3.54 1.83
CA HIS A 113 -15.21 2.24 1.68
C HIS A 113 -14.15 1.12 1.67
N VAL A 114 -13.05 1.33 0.95
CA VAL A 114 -11.93 0.37 0.91
C VAL A 114 -11.27 0.23 2.27
N CYS A 115 -11.09 1.35 2.99
CA CYS A 115 -10.52 1.32 4.35
C CYS A 115 -11.36 0.42 5.27
N PHE A 116 -12.67 0.60 5.24
CA PHE A 116 -13.58 -0.14 6.12
C PHE A 116 -13.76 -1.61 5.70
N LYS A 117 -13.73 -1.91 4.41
CA LYS A 117 -13.63 -3.30 3.95
C LYS A 117 -12.35 -4.01 4.43
N ARG A 118 -11.24 -3.28 4.57
CA ARG A 118 -9.99 -3.81 5.11
C ARG A 118 -10.01 -3.96 6.63
N PHE A 119 -10.67 -3.06 7.34
CA PHE A 119 -10.82 -3.17 8.80
C PHE A 119 -11.78 -4.26 9.23
N TYR A 120 -12.79 -4.52 8.41
CA TYR A 120 -13.85 -5.48 8.67
C TYR A 120 -14.00 -6.37 7.44
N PRO A 121 -13.06 -7.31 7.22
CA PRO A 121 -13.17 -8.26 6.13
C PRO A 121 -14.47 -9.05 6.30
N CYS A 122 -15.15 -9.37 5.19
CA CYS A 122 -16.46 -10.03 5.17
C CYS A 122 -16.50 -11.42 5.85
N LEU A 123 -15.34 -11.94 6.29
CA LEU A 123 -15.24 -13.16 7.10
C LEU A 123 -15.56 -12.90 8.59
N GLU A 124 -15.32 -11.68 9.07
CA GLU A 124 -15.50 -11.29 10.47
C GLU A 124 -16.85 -10.62 10.72
N VAL A 125 -17.48 -10.11 9.66
CA VAL A 125 -18.74 -9.37 9.73
C VAL A 125 -19.75 -9.89 8.71
N GLU A 126 -21.04 -9.58 8.93
CA GLU A 126 -22.08 -9.83 7.94
C GLU A 126 -21.68 -9.30 6.55
N LYS A 127 -22.17 -9.92 5.47
CA LYS A 127 -21.86 -9.56 4.07
C LYS A 127 -22.44 -8.20 3.64
N GLU A 128 -22.52 -7.24 4.54
CA GLU A 128 -22.93 -5.88 4.28
C GLU A 128 -21.71 -4.95 4.24
N SER A 129 -21.71 -4.00 3.30
CA SER A 129 -20.65 -2.99 3.17
C SER A 129 -21.23 -1.59 2.95
N SER A 130 -22.46 -1.39 3.42
CA SER A 130 -23.16 -0.12 3.27
C SER A 130 -22.59 0.92 4.25
N LEU A 131 -22.74 2.20 3.91
CA LEU A 131 -22.40 3.29 4.84
C LEU A 131 -23.18 3.15 6.17
N LYS A 132 -24.47 2.77 6.09
CA LYS A 132 -25.33 2.57 7.26
C LYS A 132 -24.79 1.46 8.17
N PHE A 133 -24.31 0.37 7.57
CA PHE A 133 -23.69 -0.73 8.28
C PHE A 133 -22.44 -0.28 9.06
N TYR A 134 -21.50 0.38 8.40
CA TYR A 134 -20.27 0.84 9.05
C TYR A 134 -20.51 1.92 10.10
N LEU A 135 -21.51 2.78 9.92
CA LEU A 135 -21.92 3.75 10.95
C LEU A 135 -22.43 3.06 12.20
N LYS A 136 -23.29 2.03 12.05
CA LYS A 136 -23.79 1.23 13.17
C LYS A 136 -22.65 0.51 13.89
N LEU A 137 -21.73 -0.10 13.13
CA LEU A 137 -20.57 -0.82 13.67
C LEU A 137 -19.62 0.09 14.46
N CYS A 138 -19.53 1.37 14.07
CA CYS A 138 -18.72 2.37 14.76
C CYS A 138 -19.49 3.17 15.83
N GLU A 139 -20.73 2.79 16.13
CA GLU A 139 -21.61 3.49 17.09
C GLU A 139 -21.77 4.98 16.76
N LEU A 140 -21.93 5.29 15.48
CA LEU A 140 -22.17 6.64 14.98
C LEU A 140 -23.64 6.79 14.60
N GLU A 141 -24.14 8.02 14.69
CA GLU A 141 -25.49 8.37 14.22
C GLU A 141 -25.68 7.95 12.75
N SER A 142 -26.90 7.53 12.42
CA SER A 142 -27.25 7.07 11.09
C SER A 142 -27.09 8.15 10.02
N LYS A 143 -26.97 7.68 8.78
CA LYS A 143 -27.09 8.54 7.61
C LYS A 143 -28.52 9.05 7.44
N ALA A 144 -28.69 10.10 6.64
CA ALA A 144 -30.01 10.50 6.19
C ALA A 144 -30.52 9.47 5.18
N ASP A 145 -31.82 9.17 5.20
CA ASP A 145 -32.41 8.23 4.24
C ASP A 145 -33.23 9.00 3.20
N MET A 146 -32.93 8.76 1.93
CA MET A 146 -33.69 9.30 0.82
C MET A 146 -33.71 8.29 -0.32
N HIS A 147 -34.91 7.84 -0.65
CA HIS A 147 -35.12 6.91 -1.77
C HIS A 147 -34.80 7.59 -3.10
N PHE A 148 -34.16 6.88 -4.03
CA PHE A 148 -33.67 7.47 -5.29
C PHE A 148 -34.79 8.12 -6.13
N ASN A 149 -35.99 7.53 -6.18
CA ASN A 149 -37.15 8.15 -6.85
C ASN A 149 -37.51 9.52 -6.25
N ARG A 150 -37.44 9.65 -4.92
CA ARG A 150 -37.75 10.92 -4.24
C ARG A 150 -36.69 11.98 -4.56
N LEU A 151 -35.42 11.58 -4.55
CA LEU A 151 -34.31 12.45 -4.96
C LEU A 151 -34.51 12.99 -6.38
N TRP A 152 -34.81 12.12 -7.35
CA TRP A 152 -35.03 12.52 -8.74
C TRP A 152 -36.23 13.45 -8.92
N ASN A 153 -37.34 13.16 -8.24
CA ASN A 153 -38.52 14.02 -8.27
C ASN A 153 -38.21 15.40 -7.70
N TYR A 154 -37.52 15.46 -6.56
CA TYR A 154 -37.14 16.71 -5.91
C TYR A 154 -36.20 17.56 -6.75
N TYR A 155 -35.24 16.92 -7.41
CA TYR A 155 -34.34 17.58 -8.33
C TYR A 155 -35.08 18.09 -9.59
N SER A 156 -36.01 17.31 -10.12
CA SER A 156 -36.79 17.67 -11.32
C SER A 156 -37.78 18.82 -11.05
N GLU A 157 -38.42 18.82 -9.89
CA GLU A 157 -39.35 19.89 -9.51
C GLU A 157 -38.65 21.19 -9.12
N ALA A 158 -37.40 21.10 -8.64
CA ALA A 158 -36.55 22.23 -8.25
C ALA A 158 -37.20 23.26 -7.30
N LYS A 159 -38.16 22.85 -6.47
CA LYS A 159 -38.80 23.71 -5.46
C LYS A 159 -37.83 23.96 -4.29
N ASN A 160 -37.83 25.19 -3.75
CA ASN A 160 -36.92 25.61 -2.68
C ASN A 160 -36.87 24.63 -1.48
N GLY A 161 -38.02 24.12 -0.99
CA GLY A 161 -38.06 23.17 0.12
C GLY A 161 -37.48 21.78 -0.24
N ASN A 162 -37.77 21.29 -1.44
CA ASN A 162 -37.30 19.99 -1.92
C ASN A 162 -35.78 19.98 -2.13
N ILE A 163 -35.22 21.04 -2.74
CA ILE A 163 -33.77 21.18 -2.93
C ILE A 163 -33.04 21.26 -1.58
N HIS A 164 -33.62 21.94 -0.59
CA HIS A 164 -33.04 22.00 0.75
C HIS A 164 -32.91 20.61 1.39
N GLU A 165 -33.93 19.75 1.27
CA GLU A 165 -33.86 18.36 1.76
C GLU A 165 -32.76 17.56 1.06
N VAL A 166 -32.62 17.72 -0.26
CA VAL A 166 -31.56 17.06 -1.05
C VAL A 166 -30.17 17.52 -0.60
N ALA A 167 -29.98 18.83 -0.41
CA ALA A 167 -28.73 19.38 0.07
C ALA A 167 -28.36 18.84 1.47
N ASN A 168 -29.33 18.80 2.38
CA ASN A 168 -29.13 18.26 3.73
C ASN A 168 -28.73 16.78 3.70
N TYR A 169 -29.38 15.96 2.88
CA TYR A 169 -29.01 14.57 2.66
C TYR A 169 -27.56 14.42 2.20
N CYS A 170 -27.14 15.18 1.18
CA CYS A 170 -25.77 15.12 0.67
C CYS A 170 -24.72 15.57 1.70
N ILE A 171 -25.03 16.60 2.49
CA ILE A 171 -24.15 17.08 3.55
C ILE A 171 -23.99 16.01 4.64
N ILE A 172 -25.10 15.42 5.09
CA ILE A 172 -25.07 14.37 6.11
C ILE A 172 -24.25 13.18 5.62
N ASP A 173 -24.53 12.64 4.43
CA ASP A 173 -23.80 11.48 3.90
C ASP A 173 -22.29 11.75 3.79
N THR A 174 -21.90 12.95 3.35
CA THR A 174 -20.48 13.35 3.27
C THR A 174 -19.85 13.47 4.66
N LEU A 175 -20.53 14.09 5.61
CA LEU A 175 -20.05 14.26 6.98
C LEU A 175 -19.90 12.90 7.68
N ARG A 176 -20.80 11.95 7.43
CA ARG A 176 -20.73 10.59 7.97
C ARG A 176 -19.49 9.85 7.48
N CYS A 177 -19.14 9.95 6.20
CA CYS A 177 -17.89 9.39 5.67
C CYS A 177 -16.65 9.97 6.37
N GLN A 178 -16.63 11.29 6.62
CA GLN A 178 -15.53 11.92 7.35
C GLN A 178 -15.45 11.46 8.81
N LYS A 179 -16.60 11.37 9.50
CA LYS A 179 -16.67 10.87 10.88
C LYS A 179 -16.13 9.45 11.02
N LEU A 180 -16.38 8.58 10.02
CA LEU A 180 -15.82 7.22 9.99
C LEU A 180 -14.29 7.23 9.93
N VAL A 181 -13.70 8.05 9.06
CA VAL A 181 -12.24 8.20 8.93
C VAL A 181 -11.61 8.64 10.25
N VAL A 182 -12.24 9.60 10.93
CA VAL A 182 -11.77 10.10 12.24
C VAL A 182 -11.94 9.03 13.33
N LYS A 183 -13.10 8.37 13.41
CA LYS A 183 -13.39 7.35 14.43
C LYS A 183 -12.40 6.17 14.39
N ARG A 184 -11.95 5.77 13.20
CA ARG A 184 -10.96 4.71 13.00
C ARG A 184 -9.53 5.21 12.79
N ASN A 185 -9.27 6.50 13.04
CA ASN A 185 -7.94 7.10 12.99
C ASN A 185 -7.13 6.82 11.69
N VAL A 186 -7.83 6.63 10.57
CA VAL A 186 -7.26 6.04 9.33
C VAL A 186 -6.00 6.76 8.86
N ILE A 187 -6.05 8.09 8.86
CA ILE A 187 -4.96 8.91 8.33
C ILE A 187 -3.71 8.81 9.20
N ASN A 188 -3.86 8.80 10.52
CA ASN A 188 -2.71 8.73 11.42
C ASN A 188 -2.08 7.34 11.38
N ASP A 189 -2.88 6.27 11.33
CA ASP A 189 -2.36 4.92 11.16
C ASP A 189 -1.59 4.79 9.85
N TYR A 190 -2.11 5.38 8.76
CA TYR A 190 -1.41 5.37 7.48
C TYR A 190 -0.12 6.18 7.49
N ARG A 191 -0.09 7.30 8.21
CA ARG A 191 1.12 8.11 8.39
C ARG A 191 2.19 7.34 9.16
N GLU A 192 1.81 6.63 10.21
CA GLU A 192 2.75 5.85 11.03
C GLU A 192 3.35 4.70 10.22
N VAL A 193 2.51 3.94 9.50
CA VAL A 193 2.98 2.88 8.60
C VAL A 193 3.87 3.44 7.49
N ALA A 194 3.52 4.59 6.92
CA ALA A 194 4.33 5.23 5.89
C ALA A 194 5.72 5.62 6.41
N PHE A 195 5.76 6.15 7.64
CA PHE A 195 6.99 6.54 8.31
C PHE A 195 7.89 5.33 8.60
N ILE A 196 7.33 4.28 9.22
CA ILE A 196 8.09 3.07 9.58
C ILE A 196 8.61 2.36 8.33
N ALA A 197 7.77 2.18 7.31
CA ALA A 197 8.11 1.38 6.13
C ALA A 197 8.80 2.17 5.02
N TYR A 198 9.08 3.47 5.20
CA TYR A 198 9.66 4.34 4.17
C TYR A 198 8.89 4.27 2.85
N ILE A 199 7.57 4.48 2.91
CA ILE A 199 6.69 4.52 1.73
C ILE A 199 5.88 5.83 1.71
N SER A 200 5.23 6.08 0.58
CA SER A 200 4.30 7.21 0.46
C SER A 200 2.97 6.91 1.18
N LEU A 201 2.25 7.96 1.59
CA LEU A 201 0.91 7.80 2.15
C LEU A 201 -0.05 7.11 1.16
N PHE A 202 0.13 7.37 -0.13
CA PHE A 202 -0.60 6.73 -1.21
C PHE A 202 -0.36 5.21 -1.21
N ASP A 203 0.91 4.77 -1.15
CA ASP A 203 1.24 3.35 -1.16
C ASP A 203 0.73 2.63 0.09
N THR A 204 0.57 3.32 1.22
CA THR A 204 -0.01 2.71 2.43
C THR A 204 -1.47 2.27 2.20
N HIS A 205 -2.22 3.05 1.42
CA HIS A 205 -3.60 2.75 1.08
C HIS A 205 -3.72 1.74 -0.07
N TYR A 206 -2.96 1.94 -1.16
CA TYR A 206 -3.14 1.21 -2.41
C TYR A 206 -2.27 -0.05 -2.56
N ARG A 207 -1.14 -0.16 -1.83
CA ARG A 207 -0.19 -1.28 -1.98
C ARG A 207 -0.29 -2.27 -0.83
N ALA A 208 -0.08 -3.54 -1.15
CA ALA A 208 -0.06 -4.64 -0.19
C ALA A 208 1.19 -4.60 0.72
N ASN A 209 1.12 -5.33 1.84
CA ASN A 209 2.17 -5.30 2.87
C ASN A 209 3.55 -5.77 2.37
N GLY A 210 3.63 -6.62 1.33
CA GLY A 210 4.91 -7.04 0.77
C GLY A 210 5.79 -5.88 0.31
N MET A 211 5.19 -4.82 -0.26
CA MET A 211 5.94 -3.62 -0.64
C MET A 211 6.51 -2.87 0.58
N LYS A 212 5.76 -2.83 1.69
CA LYS A 212 6.15 -2.19 2.94
C LYS A 212 7.37 -2.89 3.55
N VAL A 213 7.29 -4.21 3.65
CA VAL A 213 8.39 -5.05 4.17
C VAL A 213 9.62 -4.91 3.29
N ARG A 214 9.46 -4.96 1.96
CA ARG A 214 10.57 -4.79 1.01
C ARG A 214 11.26 -3.42 1.16
N ASN A 215 10.50 -2.34 1.33
CA ASN A 215 11.09 -1.01 1.51
C ASN A 215 11.79 -0.86 2.86
N LEU A 216 11.21 -1.38 3.94
CA LEU A 216 11.85 -1.41 5.25
C LEU A 216 13.18 -2.18 5.22
N LEU A 217 13.15 -3.39 4.64
CA LEU A 217 14.32 -4.25 4.54
C LEU A 217 15.43 -3.59 3.71
N ASN A 218 15.10 -3.02 2.56
CA ASN A 218 16.04 -2.26 1.73
C ASN A 218 16.66 -1.05 2.49
N ALA A 219 15.87 -0.35 3.32
CA ALA A 219 16.39 0.74 4.14
C ALA A 219 17.41 0.23 5.17
N TYR A 220 17.13 -0.92 5.79
CA TYR A 220 18.06 -1.59 6.69
C TYR A 220 19.36 -1.98 5.98
N ALA A 221 19.32 -2.71 4.87
CA ALA A 221 20.53 -3.11 4.15
C ALA A 221 21.39 -1.93 3.71
N THR A 222 20.78 -0.86 3.20
CA THR A 222 21.53 0.34 2.79
C THR A 222 22.33 0.92 3.95
N LYS A 223 21.76 0.95 5.16
CA LYS A 223 22.45 1.40 6.38
C LYS A 223 23.61 0.48 6.79
N HIS A 224 23.55 -0.79 6.40
CA HIS A 224 24.54 -1.81 6.72
C HIS A 224 25.49 -2.13 5.55
N ASN A 225 25.49 -1.32 4.48
CA ASN A 225 26.28 -1.55 3.26
C ASN A 225 26.02 -2.93 2.61
N MET A 226 24.80 -3.43 2.74
CA MET A 226 24.33 -4.66 2.09
C MET A 226 23.57 -4.31 0.81
N LEU A 227 23.62 -5.20 -0.18
CA LEU A 227 22.88 -5.08 -1.44
C LEU A 227 21.77 -6.13 -1.50
N PHE A 228 20.60 -5.72 -1.97
CA PHE A 228 19.49 -6.62 -2.25
C PHE A 228 19.40 -6.92 -3.74
N SER A 229 19.29 -8.21 -4.07
CA SER A 229 18.89 -8.63 -5.41
C SER A 229 17.42 -8.32 -5.63
N THR A 230 17.09 -7.62 -6.71
CA THR A 230 15.69 -7.50 -7.18
C THR A 230 15.37 -8.47 -8.31
N ILE A 231 16.31 -9.39 -8.61
CA ILE A 231 16.19 -10.35 -9.69
C ILE A 231 14.98 -11.26 -9.45
N TYR A 232 14.09 -11.27 -10.43
CA TYR A 232 12.94 -12.15 -10.41
C TYR A 232 13.37 -13.56 -10.83
N HIS A 233 13.43 -14.50 -9.89
CA HIS A 233 13.64 -15.92 -10.20
C HIS A 233 12.42 -16.47 -10.95
N LYS A 234 12.64 -16.94 -12.18
CA LYS A 234 11.59 -17.52 -13.04
C LYS A 234 11.17 -18.91 -12.57
N ASP A 235 12.10 -19.64 -11.95
CA ASP A 235 11.87 -20.97 -11.41
C ASP A 235 11.25 -20.85 -10.01
N LYS A 236 9.93 -20.72 -9.98
CA LYS A 236 9.18 -20.84 -8.74
C LYS A 236 9.05 -22.32 -8.40
N GLU A 237 9.58 -22.74 -7.26
CA GLU A 237 9.21 -24.01 -6.67
C GLU A 237 7.69 -24.08 -6.56
N LYS A 238 7.09 -25.07 -7.22
CA LYS A 238 5.66 -25.30 -7.19
C LYS A 238 5.35 -26.23 -6.04
N GLY A 239 4.81 -25.70 -4.95
CA GLY A 239 4.42 -26.50 -3.80
C GLY A 239 3.88 -25.64 -2.66
N LYS A 240 3.16 -26.25 -1.74
CA LYS A 240 2.88 -25.68 -0.42
C LYS A 240 3.84 -26.32 0.56
N TYR A 241 4.53 -25.51 1.36
CA TYR A 241 5.29 -26.01 2.50
C TYR A 241 4.35 -26.53 3.58
N PRO A 242 4.76 -27.53 4.39
CA PRO A 242 3.97 -28.00 5.52
C PRO A 242 3.63 -26.81 6.44
N GLY A 243 2.34 -26.71 6.80
CA GLY A 243 1.83 -25.63 7.63
C GLY A 243 2.02 -25.89 9.13
N ALA A 244 1.32 -25.10 9.95
CA ALA A 244 1.31 -25.29 11.38
C ALA A 244 0.71 -26.65 11.77
N TYR A 245 1.27 -27.26 12.82
CA TYR A 245 0.71 -28.45 13.43
C TYR A 245 -0.50 -28.09 14.31
N VAL A 246 -1.61 -28.81 14.13
CA VAL A 246 -2.81 -28.66 14.95
C VAL A 246 -2.97 -29.92 15.80
N PHE A 247 -2.88 -29.76 17.12
CA PHE A 247 -3.10 -30.86 18.04
C PHE A 247 -4.56 -31.33 17.97
N PRO A 248 -4.84 -32.64 17.88
CA PRO A 248 -6.21 -33.14 17.77
C PRO A 248 -7.03 -32.80 19.02
N PRO A 249 -8.18 -32.11 18.89
CA PRO A 249 -8.96 -31.69 20.05
C PRO A 249 -9.78 -32.86 20.63
N ILE A 250 -9.90 -32.89 21.96
CA ILE A 250 -10.87 -33.74 22.65
C ILE A 250 -12.25 -33.08 22.52
N LYS A 251 -13.13 -33.68 21.72
CA LYS A 251 -14.48 -33.14 21.46
C LYS A 251 -15.40 -33.44 22.64
N GLY A 252 -16.10 -32.43 23.13
CA GLY A 252 -17.10 -32.57 24.19
C GLY A 252 -17.32 -31.27 24.93
N ILE A 253 -18.30 -31.25 25.83
CA ILE A 253 -18.52 -30.16 26.77
C ILE A 253 -17.74 -30.47 28.04
N GLU A 254 -16.73 -29.66 28.36
CA GLU A 254 -15.98 -29.78 29.61
C GLU A 254 -16.73 -29.05 30.74
N ASN A 255 -17.45 -29.84 31.56
CA ASN A 255 -18.26 -29.33 32.66
C ASN A 255 -17.58 -29.47 34.04
N LYS A 256 -16.42 -30.12 34.12
CA LYS A 256 -15.79 -30.47 35.41
C LYS A 256 -14.72 -29.48 35.82
N ARG A 257 -14.02 -28.86 34.87
CA ARG A 257 -12.87 -27.98 35.13
C ARG A 257 -12.86 -26.76 34.22
N HIS A 258 -12.36 -25.64 34.73
CA HIS A 258 -12.09 -24.46 33.91
C HIS A 258 -10.94 -24.75 32.94
N VAL A 259 -11.09 -24.35 31.69
CA VAL A 259 -10.06 -24.46 30.66
C VAL A 259 -9.24 -23.18 30.65
N THR A 260 -7.91 -23.29 30.79
CA THR A 260 -6.99 -22.15 30.68
C THR A 260 -6.37 -22.14 29.29
N GLY A 261 -6.47 -21.01 28.59
CA GLY A 261 -5.81 -20.80 27.31
C GLY A 261 -4.45 -20.16 27.52
N LEU A 262 -3.38 -20.87 27.16
CA LEU A 262 -2.02 -20.33 27.09
C LEU A 262 -1.67 -20.09 25.62
N ASP A 263 -1.11 -18.94 25.31
CA ASP A 263 -0.70 -18.57 23.95
C ASP A 263 0.67 -17.86 23.99
N PHE A 264 1.42 -17.95 22.89
CA PHE A 264 2.71 -17.28 22.73
C PHE A 264 2.52 -15.90 22.10
N ALA A 265 3.01 -14.85 22.76
CA ALA A 265 3.06 -13.52 22.17
C ALA A 265 4.09 -13.49 21.02
N SER A 266 3.61 -13.31 19.78
CA SER A 266 4.45 -13.18 18.59
C SER A 266 5.41 -14.36 18.35
N LEU A 267 4.89 -15.58 18.31
CA LEU A 267 5.67 -16.82 18.15
C LEU A 267 6.71 -16.75 17.01
N TYR A 268 6.29 -16.50 15.77
CA TYR A 268 7.21 -16.51 14.62
C TYR A 268 8.30 -15.43 14.68
N PRO A 269 7.99 -14.14 14.93
CA PRO A 269 9.03 -13.13 15.13
C PRO A 269 10.02 -13.49 16.24
N SER A 270 9.53 -14.02 17.37
CA SER A 270 10.37 -14.42 18.50
C SER A 270 11.32 -15.56 18.13
N LEU A 271 10.85 -16.56 17.37
CA LEU A 271 11.69 -17.66 16.87
C LEU A 271 12.74 -17.16 15.87
N ILE A 272 12.34 -16.30 14.92
CA ILE A 272 13.26 -15.70 13.95
C ILE A 272 14.42 -14.98 14.67
N MET A 273 14.10 -14.24 15.74
CA MET A 273 15.11 -13.55 16.53
C MET A 273 15.95 -14.51 17.38
N ALA A 274 15.33 -15.46 18.06
CA ALA A 274 16.01 -16.37 18.98
C ALA A 274 17.01 -17.28 18.26
N TYR A 275 16.64 -17.76 17.07
CA TYR A 275 17.47 -18.65 16.24
C TYR A 275 18.27 -17.89 15.16
N ASN A 276 18.26 -16.55 15.19
CA ASN A 276 18.98 -15.70 14.24
C ASN A 276 18.70 -16.07 12.76
N LEU A 277 17.43 -16.36 12.46
CA LEU A 277 17.00 -16.79 11.13
C LEU A 277 17.00 -15.59 10.19
N SER A 278 17.91 -15.58 9.23
CA SER A 278 18.00 -14.51 8.24
C SER A 278 18.59 -15.03 6.94
N PRO A 279 18.21 -14.48 5.76
CA PRO A 279 18.77 -14.91 4.48
C PRO A 279 20.30 -14.85 4.42
N GLU A 280 20.95 -13.87 5.06
CA GLU A 280 22.41 -13.79 5.11
C GLU A 280 23.08 -14.82 6.05
N LYS A 281 22.30 -15.58 6.81
CA LYS A 281 22.78 -16.63 7.72
C LYS A 281 22.50 -18.03 7.17
N LEU A 282 21.90 -18.13 5.99
CA LEU A 282 21.59 -19.41 5.35
C LEU A 282 22.87 -20.01 4.75
N ILE A 283 23.19 -21.24 5.17
CA ILE A 283 24.27 -22.05 4.59
C ILE A 283 23.61 -23.17 3.80
N LEU A 284 23.92 -23.27 2.51
CA LEU A 284 23.32 -24.26 1.61
C LEU A 284 24.26 -25.46 1.35
N SER A 285 25.57 -25.28 1.54
CA SER A 285 26.56 -26.32 1.28
C SER A 285 27.03 -26.97 2.58
N HIS A 286 27.19 -28.30 2.55
CA HIS A 286 27.65 -29.06 3.72
C HIS A 286 29.12 -28.71 4.04
N GLU A 287 29.94 -28.47 3.02
CA GLU A 287 31.34 -28.05 3.20
C GLU A 287 31.44 -26.71 3.95
N GLU A 288 30.61 -25.72 3.63
CA GLU A 288 30.59 -24.46 4.39
C GLU A 288 30.07 -24.67 5.81
N ALA A 289 29.11 -25.56 6.01
CA ALA A 289 28.60 -25.89 7.33
C ALA A 289 29.68 -26.52 8.22
N ASP A 290 30.43 -27.51 7.71
CA ASP A 290 31.54 -28.15 8.42
C ASP A 290 32.61 -27.12 8.82
N ASN A 291 33.00 -26.26 7.87
CA ASN A 291 33.96 -25.18 8.12
C ASN A 291 33.50 -24.18 9.20
N VAL A 292 32.19 -23.89 9.26
CA VAL A 292 31.63 -22.98 10.26
C VAL A 292 31.50 -23.66 11.62
N HIS A 293 31.21 -24.96 11.64
CA HIS A 293 31.14 -25.79 12.84
C HIS A 293 32.53 -25.98 13.48
N GLU A 294 33.57 -26.25 12.68
CA GLU A 294 34.95 -26.35 13.15
C GLU A 294 35.45 -25.05 13.79
N LYS A 295 34.90 -23.90 13.39
CA LYS A 295 35.17 -22.58 14.01
C LYS A 295 34.42 -22.36 15.33
N GLY A 296 33.67 -23.35 15.82
CA GLY A 296 32.96 -23.33 17.10
C GLY A 296 31.61 -22.61 17.07
N ASN A 297 31.00 -22.43 15.89
CA ASN A 297 29.67 -21.83 15.79
C ASN A 297 28.58 -22.89 15.92
N GLU A 298 27.49 -22.54 16.61
CA GLU A 298 26.28 -23.37 16.63
C GLU A 298 25.53 -23.25 15.30
N LEU A 299 25.14 -24.40 14.75
CA LEU A 299 24.36 -24.51 13.53
C LEU A 299 23.04 -25.20 13.85
N TYR A 300 21.96 -24.70 13.23
CA TYR A 300 20.63 -25.30 13.32
C TYR A 300 20.24 -25.85 11.96
N GLU A 301 19.94 -27.14 11.91
CA GLU A 301 19.38 -27.79 10.73
C GLU A 301 17.87 -27.53 10.71
N ILE A 302 17.34 -27.08 9.57
CA ILE A 302 15.95 -26.65 9.38
C ILE A 302 15.31 -27.45 8.26
#